data_AF-A0A1B7WIG5-F1
#
_entry.id   AF-A0A1B7WIG5-F1
#
_cell.length_a   1.000
_cell.length_b   1.000
_cell.length_c   1.000
_cell.angle_alpha   90.00
_cell.angle_beta   90.00
_cell.angle_gamma   90.00
#
_symmetry.space_group_name_H-M   'P 1'
#
loop_
_entity.id
_entity.type
_entity.pdbx_description
1 polymer ?
#
loop_
_entity_poly.entity_id
_entity_poly.type
_entity_poly.pdbx_seq_one_letter_code
_entity_poly.pdbx_strand_id
1 'polypeptide(L)'
;MILLHPLSDFINPNFIISLVTPNYYYEGKCPQTGEILRLPRTPLAEAIADSLMQQLEQDHLYSHEGKMYGILLVELPNGEQRVIKAFSGLLNGNSMVTGWVLPIPGREEVALLETQILAKLAAIKQEIITLEQIPEKAEYKTLSVEYTQQLQTMSLHHDHSKQQRHKQRQEFYQTLTDKSLTTALEKLEAESRQQGIDRRNLKRHQNEILQPLQQIITSADRKITELKQQRKKLSRQLQTEMHAAYSLTNFQGQSLSLQQLLPEGTPTGTGECCAPKLLHYAATHQLKPLAMAEFWWGNSAVENKVSGEFYGACLERCQPLMGFLLSGLKPNQVEIIYEDEWLIAVNKSSGLLSVPGRYFHNQDSV
;
A
#
# COMPACT_ATOMS: atom_id res chain seq x y z
N MET A 1 -7.59 -19.67 -26.22
CA MET A 1 -7.38 -18.29 -26.72
C MET A 1 -5.90 -17.97 -26.60
N ILE A 2 -5.28 -17.48 -27.66
CA ILE A 2 -3.82 -17.40 -27.81
C ILE A 2 -3.27 -16.34 -26.83
N LEU A 3 -2.52 -16.79 -25.82
CA LEU A 3 -1.78 -15.93 -24.88
C LEU A 3 -0.39 -15.55 -25.40
N LEU A 4 0.11 -16.29 -26.39
CA LEU A 4 1.42 -16.14 -27.00
C LEU A 4 1.33 -15.31 -28.28
N HIS A 5 1.59 -14.02 -28.17
CA HIS A 5 1.52 -13.09 -29.29
C HIS A 5 2.82 -13.15 -30.12
N PRO A 6 2.76 -13.24 -31.46
CA PRO A 6 3.94 -13.16 -32.30
C PRO A 6 4.61 -11.78 -32.21
N LEU A 7 5.93 -11.72 -32.39
CA LEU A 7 6.66 -10.45 -32.35
C LEU A 7 6.19 -9.45 -33.42
N SER A 8 5.70 -9.96 -34.55
CA SER A 8 5.17 -9.16 -35.66
C SER A 8 3.96 -8.30 -35.27
N ASP A 9 3.26 -8.65 -34.19
CA ASP A 9 2.12 -7.86 -33.70
C ASP A 9 2.57 -6.56 -33.00
N PHE A 10 3.85 -6.48 -32.62
CA PHE A 10 4.41 -5.32 -31.90
C PHE A 10 5.49 -4.60 -32.69
N ILE A 11 6.34 -5.36 -33.39
CA ILE A 11 7.57 -4.86 -34.00
C ILE A 11 7.54 -5.12 -35.50
N ASN A 12 7.90 -4.11 -36.28
CA ASN A 12 8.08 -4.25 -37.73
C ASN A 12 9.29 -5.14 -38.02
N PRO A 13 9.24 -6.07 -39.00
CA PRO A 13 10.38 -6.91 -39.39
C PRO A 13 11.68 -6.14 -39.68
N ASN A 14 11.59 -4.86 -40.06
CA ASN A 14 12.74 -3.99 -40.36
C ASN A 14 13.28 -3.24 -39.11
N PHE A 15 12.80 -3.55 -37.91
CA PHE A 15 13.26 -2.90 -36.69
C PHE A 15 14.71 -3.26 -36.39
N ILE A 16 15.57 -2.24 -36.29
CA ILE A 16 16.98 -2.41 -35.96
C ILE A 16 17.11 -2.56 -34.45
N ILE A 17 17.52 -3.74 -34.00
CA ILE A 17 17.80 -3.99 -32.58
C ILE A 17 19.04 -3.20 -32.19
N SER A 18 18.84 -2.13 -31.41
CA SER A 18 19.93 -1.39 -30.82
C SER A 18 20.68 -2.27 -29.80
N LEU A 19 22.00 -2.44 -29.97
CA LEU A 19 22.88 -3.23 -29.09
C LEU A 19 23.20 -2.52 -27.76
N VAL A 20 22.35 -1.58 -27.33
CA VAL A 20 22.54 -0.81 -26.10
C VAL A 20 22.38 -1.74 -24.89
N THR A 21 23.25 -1.57 -23.90
CA THR A 21 23.21 -2.33 -22.66
C THR A 21 21.90 -2.08 -21.91
N PRO A 22 21.27 -3.11 -21.33
CA PRO A 22 20.06 -2.97 -20.53
C PRO A 22 20.22 -1.91 -19.44
N ASN A 23 19.23 -1.02 -19.31
CA ASN A 23 19.22 0.06 -18.32
C ASN A 23 18.68 -0.37 -16.95
N TYR A 24 18.12 -1.58 -16.86
CA TYR A 24 17.54 -2.16 -15.65
C TYR A 24 17.57 -3.69 -15.71
N TYR A 25 17.73 -4.31 -14.54
CA TYR A 25 17.62 -5.75 -14.35
C TYR A 25 16.60 -6.06 -13.25
N TYR A 26 15.66 -6.95 -13.57
CA TYR A 26 14.89 -7.65 -12.56
C TYR A 26 15.81 -8.70 -11.95
N GLU A 27 16.22 -8.50 -10.70
CA GLU A 27 17.22 -9.34 -10.07
C GLU A 27 16.87 -9.74 -8.65
N GLY A 28 17.41 -10.87 -8.20
CA GLY A 28 17.25 -11.33 -6.84
C GLY A 28 18.18 -12.49 -6.53
N LYS A 29 18.44 -12.70 -5.24
CA LYS A 29 19.30 -13.80 -4.78
C LYS A 29 18.51 -15.11 -4.78
N CYS A 30 18.99 -16.11 -5.50
CA CYS A 30 18.41 -17.46 -5.50
C CYS A 30 18.39 -18.01 -4.05
N PRO A 31 17.23 -18.45 -3.53
CA PRO A 31 17.16 -18.93 -2.14
C PRO A 31 17.94 -20.24 -1.93
N GLN A 32 18.15 -21.04 -2.97
CA GLN A 32 18.86 -22.32 -2.91
C GLN A 32 20.38 -22.15 -3.10
N THR A 33 20.81 -21.41 -4.12
CA THR A 33 22.24 -21.31 -4.49
C THR A 33 22.92 -20.06 -3.97
N GLY A 34 22.15 -19.03 -3.60
CA GLY A 34 22.69 -17.73 -3.22
C GLY A 34 23.21 -16.89 -4.39
N GLU A 35 23.11 -17.37 -5.63
CA GLU A 35 23.53 -16.60 -6.81
C GLU A 35 22.56 -15.45 -7.12
N ILE A 36 23.08 -14.35 -7.66
CA ILE A 36 22.24 -13.26 -8.18
C ILE A 36 21.73 -13.67 -9.56
N LEU A 37 20.41 -13.88 -9.64
CA LEU A 37 19.71 -14.16 -10.88
C LEU A 37 19.18 -12.84 -11.45
N ARG A 38 19.20 -12.72 -12.78
CA ARG A 38 18.89 -11.48 -13.48
C ARG A 38 18.06 -11.73 -14.73
N LEU A 39 17.12 -10.85 -14.99
CA LEU A 39 16.37 -10.75 -16.25
C LEU A 39 16.42 -9.29 -16.72
N PRO A 40 16.97 -9.00 -17.92
CA PRO A 40 17.15 -7.64 -18.38
C PRO A 40 15.85 -7.00 -18.88
N ARG A 41 15.77 -5.67 -18.77
CA ARG A 41 14.93 -4.83 -19.63
C ARG A 41 15.74 -4.39 -20.84
N THR A 42 15.54 -5.05 -21.98
CA THR A 42 16.28 -4.78 -23.21
C THR A 42 15.59 -3.71 -24.06
N PRO A 43 16.31 -3.04 -24.99
CA PRO A 43 15.68 -2.12 -25.95
C PRO A 43 14.57 -2.76 -26.78
N LEU A 44 14.67 -4.06 -27.10
CA LEU A 44 13.61 -4.79 -27.77
C LEU A 44 12.36 -4.94 -26.88
N ALA A 45 12.54 -5.21 -25.58
CA ALA A 45 11.41 -5.29 -24.65
C ALA A 45 10.73 -3.93 -24.46
N GLU A 46 11.51 -2.84 -24.39
CA GLU A 46 10.97 -1.47 -24.34
C GLU A 46 10.19 -1.15 -25.62
N ALA A 47 10.72 -1.45 -26.81
CA ALA A 47 10.02 -1.23 -28.08
C ALA A 47 8.71 -2.03 -28.18
N ILE A 48 8.68 -3.27 -27.69
CA ILE A 48 7.46 -4.09 -27.63
C ILE A 48 6.43 -3.43 -26.69
N ALA A 49 6.88 -2.93 -25.54
CA ALA A 49 6.04 -2.26 -24.59
C ALA A 49 5.51 -0.91 -25.11
N ASP A 50 6.32 -0.12 -25.81
CA ASP A 50 5.90 1.12 -26.47
C ASP A 50 4.82 0.85 -27.54
N SER A 51 4.98 -0.22 -28.32
CA SER A 51 3.96 -0.66 -29.27
C SER A 51 2.67 -1.07 -28.56
N LEU A 52 2.77 -1.78 -27.43
CA LEU A 52 1.61 -2.10 -26.60
C LEU A 52 0.94 -0.84 -26.04
N MET A 53 1.68 0.18 -25.63
CA MET A 53 1.11 1.47 -25.20
C MET A 53 0.26 2.10 -26.31
N GLN A 54 0.74 2.10 -27.56
CA GLN A 54 -0.03 2.60 -28.70
C GLN A 54 -1.31 1.78 -28.95
N GLN A 55 -1.26 0.45 -28.78
CA GLN A 55 -2.45 -0.40 -28.85
C GLN A 55 -3.45 -0.05 -27.73
N LEU A 56 -2.97 0.20 -26.52
CA LEU A 56 -3.80 0.59 -25.37
C LEU A 56 -4.41 1.99 -25.54
N GLU A 57 -3.76 2.90 -26.27
CA GLU A 57 -4.31 4.22 -26.59
C GLU A 57 -5.53 4.13 -27.50
N GLN A 58 -5.51 3.22 -28.47
CA GLN A 58 -6.57 3.04 -29.46
C GLN A 58 -7.83 2.37 -28.89
N ASP A 59 -7.70 1.65 -27.78
CA ASP A 59 -8.81 0.98 -27.12
C ASP A 59 -9.25 1.74 -25.86
N HIS A 60 -10.40 2.40 -25.99
CA HIS A 60 -11.03 3.16 -24.91
C HIS A 60 -11.22 2.35 -23.62
N LEU A 61 -11.26 1.01 -23.68
CA LEU A 61 -11.34 0.16 -22.50
C LEU A 61 -10.17 0.38 -21.53
N TYR A 62 -8.99 0.79 -22.01
CA TYR A 62 -7.76 0.88 -21.22
C TYR A 62 -7.33 2.31 -20.86
N SER A 63 -8.03 3.34 -21.36
CA SER A 63 -7.68 4.75 -21.14
C SER A 63 -8.33 5.37 -19.89
N HIS A 64 -9.36 4.75 -19.34
CA HIS A 64 -10.16 5.29 -18.24
C HIS A 64 -9.53 5.11 -16.85
N GLU A 65 -8.70 4.09 -16.66
CA GLU A 65 -8.09 3.74 -15.37
C GLU A 65 -6.57 3.60 -15.51
N GLY A 66 -5.81 4.39 -14.74
CA GLY A 66 -4.36 4.25 -14.66
C GLY A 66 -3.93 2.92 -14.04
N LYS A 67 -3.05 2.18 -14.71
CA LYS A 67 -2.62 0.84 -14.28
C LYS A 67 -1.19 0.49 -14.68
N MET A 68 -0.58 -0.44 -13.96
CA MET A 68 0.67 -1.07 -14.38
C MET A 68 0.36 -2.16 -15.40
N TYR A 69 1.08 -2.12 -16.52
CA TYR A 69 1.12 -3.15 -17.54
C TYR A 69 2.55 -3.69 -17.65
N GLY A 70 2.69 -4.88 -18.23
CA GLY A 70 4.00 -5.44 -18.50
C GLY A 70 3.99 -6.47 -19.61
N ILE A 71 5.12 -6.59 -20.27
CA ILE A 71 5.38 -7.61 -21.30
C ILE A 71 6.54 -8.49 -20.87
N LEU A 72 6.51 -9.74 -21.30
CA LEU A 72 7.63 -10.66 -21.20
C LEU A 72 7.89 -11.24 -22.59
N LEU A 73 9.10 -10.97 -23.10
CA LEU A 73 9.63 -11.65 -24.28
C LEU A 73 10.08 -13.03 -23.85
N VAL A 74 9.55 -14.07 -24.49
CA VAL A 74 9.84 -15.47 -24.19
C VAL A 74 10.28 -16.23 -25.43
N GLU A 75 11.02 -17.30 -25.22
CA GLU A 75 11.41 -18.29 -26.22
C GLU A 75 10.68 -19.61 -25.93
N LEU A 76 10.04 -20.16 -26.95
CA LEU A 76 9.39 -21.48 -26.91
C LEU A 76 10.45 -22.60 -27.05
N PRO A 77 10.11 -23.85 -26.71
CA PRO A 77 11.03 -24.98 -26.89
C PRO A 77 11.53 -25.20 -28.32
N ASN A 78 10.79 -24.72 -29.33
CA ASN A 78 11.19 -24.76 -30.74
C ASN A 78 12.14 -23.60 -31.14
N GLY A 79 12.58 -22.77 -30.18
CA GLY A 79 13.44 -21.60 -30.40
C GLY A 79 12.69 -20.35 -30.87
N GLU A 80 11.37 -20.43 -31.03
CA GLU A 80 10.58 -19.33 -31.54
C GLU A 80 10.28 -18.29 -30.44
N GLN A 81 10.42 -17.00 -30.77
CA GLN A 81 10.13 -15.93 -29.83
C GLN A 81 8.65 -15.51 -29.86
N ARG A 82 8.12 -15.23 -28.66
CA ARG A 82 6.75 -14.77 -28.43
C ARG A 82 6.70 -13.72 -27.33
N VAL A 83 5.61 -12.98 -27.28
CA VAL A 83 5.32 -11.98 -26.25
C VAL A 83 4.10 -12.43 -25.46
N ILE A 84 4.21 -12.40 -24.14
CA ILE A 84 3.06 -12.48 -23.23
C ILE A 84 2.92 -11.16 -22.48
N LYS A 85 1.69 -10.80 -22.10
CA LYS A 85 1.39 -9.51 -21.46
C LYS A 85 0.50 -9.65 -20.24
N ALA A 86 0.70 -8.78 -19.26
CA ALA A 86 -0.01 -8.75 -17.98
C ALA A 86 -0.41 -7.33 -17.57
N PHE A 87 -1.38 -7.23 -16.67
CA PHE A 87 -1.74 -6.01 -15.95
C PHE A 87 -1.82 -6.27 -14.44
N SER A 88 -1.66 -5.22 -13.64
CA SER A 88 -1.73 -5.33 -12.18
C SER A 88 -3.17 -5.35 -11.65
N GLY A 89 -3.44 -6.18 -10.64
CA GLY A 89 -4.74 -6.22 -9.97
C GLY A 89 -5.90 -6.62 -10.91
N LEU A 90 -6.96 -5.81 -10.91
CA LEU A 90 -8.15 -5.94 -11.76
C LEU A 90 -8.13 -4.89 -12.86
N LEU A 91 -8.67 -5.21 -14.04
CA LEU A 91 -8.88 -4.27 -15.13
C LEU A 91 -10.38 -4.09 -15.37
N ASN A 92 -10.90 -2.87 -15.14
CA ASN A 92 -12.34 -2.59 -15.21
C ASN A 92 -13.19 -3.58 -14.37
N GLY A 93 -12.66 -3.96 -13.20
CA GLY A 93 -13.30 -4.94 -12.30
C GLY A 93 -13.07 -6.42 -12.65
N ASN A 94 -12.42 -6.72 -13.79
CA ASN A 94 -12.17 -8.09 -14.23
C ASN A 94 -10.73 -8.52 -13.96
N SER A 95 -10.56 -9.72 -13.41
CA SER A 95 -9.24 -10.34 -13.19
C SER A 95 -8.75 -11.14 -14.41
N MET A 96 -9.69 -11.59 -15.25
CA MET A 96 -9.43 -12.37 -16.45
C MET A 96 -9.90 -11.58 -17.67
N VAL A 97 -8.95 -11.23 -18.54
CA VAL A 97 -9.23 -10.51 -19.79
C VAL A 97 -8.54 -11.26 -20.93
N THR A 98 -9.28 -11.52 -22.00
CA THR A 98 -8.77 -12.24 -23.17
C THR A 98 -7.48 -11.61 -23.71
N GLY A 99 -6.48 -12.44 -23.99
CA GLY A 99 -5.18 -12.00 -24.52
C GLY A 99 -4.17 -11.54 -23.47
N TRP A 100 -4.53 -11.59 -22.18
CA TRP A 100 -3.66 -11.30 -21.04
C TRP A 100 -3.43 -12.54 -20.18
N VAL A 101 -2.27 -12.63 -19.53
CA VAL A 101 -1.97 -13.74 -18.61
C VAL A 101 -2.99 -13.81 -17.46
N LEU A 102 -3.29 -15.04 -17.06
CA LEU A 102 -4.23 -15.30 -15.97
C LEU A 102 -3.66 -14.81 -14.62
N PRO A 103 -4.53 -14.51 -13.65
CA PRO A 103 -4.11 -14.33 -12.26
C PRO A 103 -3.37 -15.56 -11.74
N ILE A 104 -2.53 -15.35 -10.73
CA ILE A 104 -1.87 -16.46 -10.03
C ILE A 104 -2.93 -17.37 -9.36
N PRO A 105 -2.65 -18.68 -9.27
CA PRO A 105 -3.58 -19.64 -8.67
C PRO A 105 -3.83 -19.35 -7.19
N GLY A 106 -4.98 -19.81 -6.69
CA GLY A 106 -5.42 -19.63 -5.30
C GLY A 106 -6.38 -18.47 -5.06
N ARG A 107 -6.57 -17.57 -6.05
CA ARG A 107 -7.52 -16.44 -5.91
C ARG A 107 -8.98 -16.86 -5.74
N GLU A 108 -9.41 -17.89 -6.46
CA GLU A 108 -10.78 -18.38 -6.39
C GLU A 108 -11.14 -18.93 -4.99
N GLU A 109 -10.16 -19.53 -4.31
CA GLU A 109 -10.33 -20.12 -2.97
C GLU A 109 -10.67 -19.06 -1.91
N VAL A 110 -10.17 -17.84 -2.08
CA VAL A 110 -10.37 -16.72 -1.15
C VAL A 110 -11.40 -15.71 -1.64
N ALA A 111 -11.96 -15.84 -2.85
CA ALA A 111 -12.81 -14.83 -3.47
C ALA A 111 -14.07 -14.48 -2.66
N LEU A 112 -14.75 -15.48 -2.09
CA LEU A 112 -15.92 -15.26 -1.24
C LEU A 112 -15.54 -14.54 0.07
N LEU A 113 -14.44 -14.98 0.70
CA LEU A 113 -13.92 -14.37 1.92
C LEU A 113 -13.47 -12.92 1.68
N GLU A 114 -12.76 -12.68 0.58
CA GLU A 114 -12.34 -11.37 0.11
C GLU A 114 -13.55 -10.44 -0.03
N THR A 115 -14.58 -10.87 -0.76
CA THR A 115 -15.81 -10.09 -0.95
C THR A 115 -16.47 -9.73 0.38
N GLN A 116 -16.62 -10.69 1.28
CA GLN A 116 -17.23 -10.48 2.60
C GLN A 116 -16.42 -9.53 3.48
N ILE A 117 -15.09 -9.68 3.51
CA ILE A 117 -14.22 -8.81 4.30
C ILE A 117 -14.19 -7.40 3.71
N LEU A 118 -14.10 -7.24 2.39
CA LEU A 118 -14.13 -5.94 1.73
C LEU A 118 -15.43 -5.19 2.01
N ALA A 119 -16.58 -5.88 1.99
CA ALA A 119 -17.87 -5.29 2.38
C ALA A 119 -17.86 -4.79 3.84
N LYS A 120 -17.31 -5.57 4.77
CA LYS A 120 -17.15 -5.16 6.18
C LYS A 120 -16.20 -3.96 6.32
N LEU A 121 -15.10 -3.94 5.58
CA LEU A 121 -14.14 -2.84 5.60
C LEU A 121 -14.76 -1.54 5.05
N ALA A 122 -15.59 -1.64 4.00
CA ALA A 122 -16.35 -0.51 3.45
C ALA A 122 -17.38 0.01 4.45
N ALA A 123 -18.11 -0.87 5.13
CA ALA A 123 -19.04 -0.50 6.20
C ALA A 123 -18.33 0.22 7.36
N ILE A 124 -17.19 -0.31 7.83
CA ILE A 124 -16.37 0.34 8.87
C ILE A 124 -15.90 1.73 8.42
N LYS A 125 -15.45 1.86 7.17
CA LYS A 125 -15.04 3.16 6.62
C LYS A 125 -16.18 4.16 6.67
N GLN A 126 -17.38 3.75 6.27
CA GLN A 126 -18.55 4.61 6.27
C GLN A 126 -18.95 5.01 7.70
N GLU A 127 -18.92 4.08 8.65
CA GLU A 127 -19.22 4.34 10.06
C GLU A 127 -18.23 5.34 10.68
N ILE A 128 -16.93 5.21 10.37
CA ILE A 128 -15.91 6.18 10.81
C ILE A 128 -16.21 7.57 10.25
N ILE A 129 -16.53 7.68 8.95
CA ILE A 129 -16.86 8.98 8.32
C ILE A 129 -18.07 9.61 9.02
N THR A 130 -19.12 8.83 9.29
CA THR A 130 -20.31 9.32 10.00
C THR A 130 -19.98 9.81 11.41
N LEU A 131 -19.16 9.07 12.17
CA LEU A 131 -18.73 9.45 13.52
C LEU A 131 -17.79 10.66 13.54
N GLU A 132 -17.00 10.86 12.48
CA GLU A 132 -16.14 12.05 12.31
C GLU A 132 -16.96 13.30 12.00
N GLN A 133 -18.15 13.15 11.41
CA GLN A 133 -19.02 14.23 10.94
C GLN A 133 -20.24 14.51 11.83
N ILE A 134 -20.28 14.01 13.07
CA ILE A 134 -21.40 14.27 13.99
C ILE A 134 -21.57 15.78 14.26
N PRO A 135 -22.82 16.30 14.26
CA PRO A 135 -23.08 17.73 14.42
C PRO A 135 -22.60 18.31 15.75
N GLU A 136 -22.56 17.49 16.81
CA GLU A 136 -22.13 17.87 18.16
C GLU A 136 -20.69 18.37 18.19
N LYS A 137 -19.83 17.92 17.26
CA LYS A 137 -18.45 18.43 17.13
C LYS A 137 -18.42 19.89 16.70
N ALA A 138 -19.27 20.27 15.75
CA ALA A 138 -19.37 21.65 15.27
C ALA A 138 -20.05 22.56 16.31
N GLU A 139 -21.10 22.05 16.96
CA GLU A 139 -21.80 22.74 18.04
C GLU A 139 -20.88 23.00 19.23
N TYR A 140 -20.18 21.98 19.73
CA TYR A 140 -19.22 22.12 20.83
C TYR A 140 -18.14 23.15 20.50
N LYS A 141 -17.58 23.12 19.28
CA LYS A 141 -16.56 24.08 18.86
C LYS A 141 -17.09 25.51 18.90
N THR A 142 -18.30 25.73 18.41
CA THR A 142 -18.94 27.05 18.37
C THR A 142 -19.21 27.57 19.77
N LEU A 143 -19.89 26.78 20.60
CA LEU A 143 -20.23 27.14 21.98
C LEU A 143 -18.99 27.32 22.85
N SER A 144 -17.96 26.47 22.68
CA SER A 144 -16.70 26.60 23.40
C SER A 144 -16.00 27.93 23.12
N VAL A 145 -16.03 28.41 21.87
CA VAL A 145 -15.46 29.72 21.49
C VAL A 145 -16.30 30.84 22.11
N GLU A 146 -17.63 30.75 22.02
CA GLU A 146 -18.55 31.75 22.57
C GLU A 146 -18.37 31.92 24.08
N TYR A 147 -18.39 30.82 24.84
CA TYR A 147 -18.18 30.87 26.30
C TYR A 147 -16.78 31.37 26.68
N THR A 148 -15.76 31.03 25.88
CA THR A 148 -14.41 31.56 26.10
C THR A 148 -14.39 33.08 25.95
N GLN A 149 -15.06 33.60 24.94
CA GLN A 149 -15.18 35.05 24.71
C GLN A 149 -15.99 35.73 25.81
N GLN A 150 -17.13 35.17 26.22
CA GLN A 150 -17.94 35.70 27.32
C GLN A 150 -17.15 35.77 28.64
N LEU A 151 -16.40 34.72 28.98
CA LEU A 151 -15.56 34.68 30.17
C LEU A 151 -14.42 35.71 30.12
N GLN A 152 -13.82 35.92 28.95
CA GLN A 152 -12.79 36.94 28.74
C GLN A 152 -13.36 38.35 28.93
N THR A 153 -14.48 38.68 28.28
CA THR A 153 -15.15 39.98 28.42
C THR A 153 -15.54 40.25 29.87
N MET A 154 -16.11 39.26 30.55
CA MET A 154 -16.46 39.38 31.98
C MET A 154 -15.22 39.57 32.86
N SER A 155 -14.10 38.91 32.56
CA SER A 155 -12.84 39.12 33.29
C SER A 155 -12.35 40.56 33.15
N LEU A 156 -12.31 41.10 31.92
CA LEU A 156 -11.92 42.48 31.66
C LEU A 156 -12.82 43.48 32.40
N HIS A 157 -14.14 43.24 32.38
CA HIS A 157 -15.10 44.06 33.11
C HIS A 157 -14.85 44.01 34.62
N HIS A 158 -14.63 42.83 35.19
CA HIS A 158 -14.33 42.67 36.62
C HIS A 158 -13.02 43.36 37.03
N ASP A 159 -11.99 43.31 36.19
CA ASP A 159 -10.73 43.99 36.45
C ASP A 159 -10.92 45.52 36.47
N HIS A 160 -11.68 46.07 35.53
CA HIS A 160 -12.04 47.49 35.52
C HIS A 160 -12.89 47.88 36.74
N SER A 161 -13.95 47.12 37.05
CA SER A 161 -14.77 47.39 38.23
C SER A 161 -13.96 47.31 39.52
N LYS A 162 -13.00 46.38 39.63
CA LYS A 162 -12.11 46.28 40.79
C LYS A 162 -11.29 47.55 40.98
N GLN A 163 -10.75 48.12 39.90
CA GLN A 163 -10.03 49.40 39.94
C GLN A 163 -10.95 50.56 40.34
N GLN A 164 -12.17 50.64 39.79
CA GLN A 164 -13.15 51.66 40.16
C GLN A 164 -13.55 51.57 41.64
N ARG A 165 -13.85 50.36 42.12
CA ARG A 165 -14.16 50.13 43.54
C ARG A 165 -13.00 50.50 44.46
N HIS A 166 -11.74 50.37 44.01
CA HIS A 166 -10.57 50.80 44.77
C HIS A 166 -10.50 52.33 44.89
N LYS A 167 -10.71 53.05 43.78
CA LYS A 167 -10.77 54.53 43.76
C LYS A 167 -11.92 55.06 44.63
N GLN A 168 -13.13 54.52 44.47
CA GLN A 168 -14.30 54.89 45.28
C GLN A 168 -14.08 54.62 46.77
N ARG A 169 -13.38 53.52 47.12
CA ARG A 169 -13.02 53.23 48.52
C ARG A 169 -12.17 54.36 49.11
N GLN A 170 -11.17 54.83 48.37
CA GLN A 170 -10.30 55.93 48.82
C GLN A 170 -11.09 57.24 48.97
N GLU A 171 -11.97 57.55 48.03
CA GLU A 171 -12.83 58.75 48.08
C GLU A 171 -13.81 58.72 49.28
N PHE A 172 -14.46 57.58 49.55
CA PHE A 172 -15.37 57.44 50.68
C PHE A 172 -14.67 57.65 52.02
N TYR A 173 -13.43 57.16 52.19
CA TYR A 173 -12.65 57.42 53.41
C TYR A 173 -12.34 58.91 53.63
N GLN A 174 -12.32 59.73 52.57
CA GLN A 174 -12.04 61.17 52.66
C GLN A 174 -13.30 62.03 52.82
N THR A 175 -14.47 61.53 52.43
CA THR A 175 -15.69 62.34 52.25
C THR A 175 -16.86 61.95 53.16
N LEU A 176 -16.85 60.75 53.74
CA LEU A 176 -17.96 60.21 54.55
C LEU A 176 -17.51 59.87 55.97
N THR A 177 -18.44 59.94 56.92
CA THR A 177 -18.22 59.59 58.34
C THR A 177 -19.30 58.65 58.89
N ASP A 178 -18.90 57.88 59.91
CA ASP A 178 -19.75 57.00 60.71
C ASP A 178 -20.61 56.03 59.85
N LYS A 179 -21.92 55.95 60.12
CA LYS A 179 -22.87 55.02 59.47
C LYS A 179 -22.91 55.16 57.94
N SER A 180 -22.66 56.36 57.42
CA SER A 180 -22.68 56.60 55.97
C SER A 180 -21.52 55.90 55.25
N LEU A 181 -20.33 55.90 55.88
CA LEU A 181 -19.14 55.22 55.39
C LEU A 181 -19.31 53.70 55.43
N THR A 182 -19.83 53.14 56.52
CA THR A 182 -20.07 51.69 56.65
C THR A 182 -21.00 51.18 55.56
N THR A 183 -22.12 51.87 55.34
CA THR A 183 -23.12 51.52 54.32
C THR A 183 -22.52 51.57 52.91
N ALA A 184 -21.68 52.57 52.61
CA ALA A 184 -21.02 52.71 51.32
C ALA A 184 -19.98 51.60 51.06
N LEU A 185 -19.21 51.19 52.07
CA LEU A 185 -18.25 50.10 51.96
C LEU A 185 -18.92 48.73 51.80
N GLU A 186 -20.01 48.48 52.53
CA GLU A 186 -20.82 47.26 52.40
C GLU A 186 -21.38 47.09 50.98
N LYS A 187 -21.77 48.20 50.34
CA LYS A 187 -22.20 48.20 48.93
C LYS A 187 -21.08 47.76 47.98
N LEU A 188 -19.87 48.29 48.13
CA LEU A 188 -18.72 47.90 47.30
C LEU A 188 -18.32 46.43 47.50
N GLU A 189 -18.46 45.91 48.73
CA GLU A 189 -18.26 44.49 48.99
C GLU A 189 -19.36 43.62 48.39
N ALA A 190 -20.62 44.04 48.48
CA ALA A 190 -21.74 43.35 47.85
C ALA A 190 -21.56 43.24 46.33
N GLU A 191 -21.12 44.31 45.67
CA GLU A 191 -20.78 44.31 44.24
C GLU A 191 -19.67 43.29 43.91
N SER A 192 -18.63 43.22 44.74
CA SER A 192 -17.56 42.23 44.55
C SER A 192 -18.05 40.79 44.75
N ARG A 193 -18.93 40.55 45.73
CA ARG A 193 -19.54 39.24 45.97
C ARG A 193 -20.43 38.84 44.78
N GLN A 194 -21.23 39.77 44.25
CA GLN A 194 -22.09 39.54 43.11
C GLN A 194 -21.28 39.15 41.86
N GLN A 195 -20.21 39.88 41.53
CA GLN A 195 -19.31 39.52 40.43
C GLN A 195 -18.70 38.11 40.58
N GLY A 196 -18.38 37.70 41.81
CA GLY A 196 -17.93 36.34 42.10
C GLY A 196 -19.03 35.28 41.94
N ILE A 197 -20.28 35.62 42.21
CA ILE A 197 -21.45 34.75 41.96
C ILE A 197 -21.70 34.63 40.45
N ASP A 198 -21.74 35.74 39.72
CA ASP A 198 -22.01 35.79 38.28
C ASP A 198 -20.99 34.94 37.51
N ARG A 199 -19.70 35.07 37.84
CA ARG A 199 -18.65 34.25 37.22
C ARG A 199 -18.82 32.76 37.49
N ARG A 200 -19.24 32.38 38.69
CA ARG A 200 -19.49 30.97 39.04
C ARG A 200 -20.70 30.43 38.31
N ASN A 201 -21.77 31.22 38.18
CA ASN A 201 -22.98 30.84 37.45
C ASN A 201 -22.69 30.65 35.96
N LEU A 202 -21.92 31.56 35.34
CA LEU A 202 -21.54 31.43 33.92
C LEU A 202 -20.71 30.16 33.67
N LYS A 203 -19.71 29.87 34.51
CA LYS A 203 -18.93 28.63 34.41
C LYS A 203 -19.76 27.37 34.62
N ARG A 204 -20.74 27.43 35.53
CA ARG A 204 -21.66 26.31 35.76
C ARG A 204 -22.51 26.06 34.51
N HIS A 205 -23.11 27.11 33.96
CA HIS A 205 -23.93 27.00 32.75
C HIS A 205 -23.11 26.51 31.55
N GLN A 206 -21.89 27.03 31.36
CA GLN A 206 -20.95 26.51 30.38
C GLN A 206 -20.75 25.00 30.53
N ASN A 207 -20.48 24.51 31.73
CA ASN A 207 -20.28 23.09 31.98
C ASN A 207 -21.56 22.27 31.72
N GLU A 208 -22.73 22.76 32.13
CA GLU A 208 -24.02 22.09 31.90
C GLU A 208 -24.31 21.88 30.41
N ILE A 209 -23.91 22.83 29.56
CA ILE A 209 -24.09 22.75 28.11
C ILE A 209 -22.97 21.94 27.42
N LEU A 210 -21.71 22.18 27.78
CA LEU A 210 -20.57 21.58 27.08
C LEU A 210 -20.28 20.13 27.50
N GLN A 211 -20.58 19.72 28.74
CA GLN A 211 -20.31 18.35 29.20
C GLN A 211 -21.05 17.28 28.37
N PRO A 212 -22.36 17.36 28.13
CA PRO A 212 -23.07 16.35 27.35
C PRO A 212 -22.50 16.21 25.93
N LEU A 213 -22.21 17.34 25.27
CA LEU A 213 -21.58 17.36 23.95
C LEU A 213 -20.20 16.70 23.98
N GLN A 214 -19.38 17.02 24.99
CA GLN A 214 -18.06 16.43 25.17
C GLN A 214 -18.14 14.91 25.40
N GLN A 215 -19.14 14.43 26.15
CA GLN A 215 -19.36 12.99 26.36
C GLN A 215 -19.72 12.27 25.06
N ILE A 216 -20.58 12.86 24.23
CA ILE A 216 -20.94 12.32 22.91
C ILE A 216 -19.70 12.24 22.02
N ILE A 217 -18.92 13.33 21.93
CA ILE A 217 -17.68 13.39 21.15
C ILE A 217 -16.68 12.33 21.63
N THR A 218 -16.47 12.23 22.95
CA THR A 218 -15.54 11.26 23.54
C THR A 218 -15.96 9.82 23.24
N SER A 219 -17.27 9.53 23.31
CA SER A 219 -17.81 8.20 22.96
C SER A 219 -17.59 7.88 21.47
N ALA A 220 -17.85 8.85 20.58
CA ALA A 220 -17.62 8.71 19.16
C ALA A 220 -16.13 8.48 18.84
N ASP A 221 -15.22 9.23 19.46
CA ASP A 221 -13.77 9.10 19.25
C ASP A 221 -13.23 7.75 19.77
N ARG A 222 -13.78 7.24 20.89
CA ARG A 222 -13.50 5.88 21.36
C ARG A 222 -13.95 4.84 20.33
N LYS A 223 -15.18 4.97 19.81
CA LYS A 223 -15.71 4.07 18.80
C LYS A 223 -14.89 4.10 17.50
N ILE A 224 -14.45 5.28 17.06
CA ILE A 224 -13.55 5.43 15.90
C ILE A 224 -12.25 4.66 16.15
N THR A 225 -11.66 4.77 17.33
CA THR A 225 -10.44 4.02 17.70
C THR A 225 -10.65 2.52 17.61
N GLU A 226 -11.75 2.00 18.18
CA GLU A 226 -12.11 0.58 18.12
C GLU A 226 -12.31 0.09 16.68
N LEU A 227 -13.04 0.88 15.87
CA LEU A 227 -13.27 0.59 14.45
C LEU A 227 -11.96 0.58 13.65
N LYS A 228 -11.03 1.49 13.92
CA LYS A 228 -9.69 1.51 13.29
C LYS A 228 -8.90 0.24 13.64
N GLN A 229 -8.96 -0.23 14.89
CA GLN A 229 -8.33 -1.48 15.31
C GLN A 229 -8.99 -2.70 14.64
N GLN A 230 -10.32 -2.74 14.58
CA GLN A 230 -11.07 -3.81 13.91
C GLN A 230 -10.75 -3.86 12.42
N ARG A 231 -10.70 -2.71 11.73
CA ARG A 231 -10.30 -2.59 10.33
C ARG A 231 -8.91 -3.16 10.10
N LYS A 232 -7.94 -2.83 10.96
CA LYS A 232 -6.57 -3.34 10.89
C LYS A 232 -6.52 -4.87 11.06
N LYS A 233 -7.29 -5.42 12.00
CA LYS A 233 -7.38 -6.87 12.23
C LYS A 233 -7.97 -7.60 11.03
N LEU A 234 -9.09 -7.12 10.49
CA LEU A 234 -9.75 -7.72 9.32
C LEU A 234 -8.87 -7.66 8.08
N SER A 235 -8.20 -6.53 7.83
CA SER A 235 -7.28 -6.37 6.71
C SER A 235 -6.10 -7.35 6.80
N ARG A 236 -5.53 -7.54 8.00
CA ARG A 236 -4.45 -8.51 8.23
C ARG A 236 -4.92 -9.93 8.03
N GLN A 237 -6.10 -10.28 8.55
CA GLN A 237 -6.69 -11.61 8.37
C GLN A 237 -6.86 -11.93 6.88
N LEU A 238 -7.52 -11.05 6.12
CA LEU A 238 -7.69 -11.25 4.67
C LEU A 238 -6.35 -11.46 3.97
N GLN A 239 -5.37 -10.64 4.31
CA GLN A 239 -4.04 -10.74 3.72
C GLN A 239 -3.34 -12.07 4.04
N THR A 240 -3.44 -12.57 5.27
CA THR A 240 -2.89 -13.87 5.65
C THR A 240 -3.53 -15.00 4.84
N GLU A 241 -4.85 -14.98 4.68
CA GLU A 241 -5.59 -15.98 3.90
C GLU A 241 -5.20 -15.92 2.42
N MET A 242 -5.13 -14.72 1.84
CA MET A 242 -4.66 -14.54 0.46
C MET A 242 -3.24 -15.08 0.27
N HIS A 243 -2.31 -14.80 1.19
CA HIS A 243 -0.93 -15.28 1.05
C HIS A 243 -0.77 -16.78 1.23
N ALA A 244 -1.64 -17.41 2.02
CA ALA A 244 -1.66 -18.86 2.20
C ALA A 244 -2.18 -19.55 0.93
N ALA A 245 -3.21 -19.00 0.29
CA ALA A 245 -3.80 -19.55 -0.92
C ALA A 245 -2.94 -19.27 -2.18
N TYR A 246 -2.35 -18.09 -2.29
CA TYR A 246 -1.66 -17.65 -3.51
C TYR A 246 -0.33 -18.39 -3.67
N SER A 247 -0.18 -19.09 -4.80
CA SER A 247 1.03 -19.85 -5.11
C SER A 247 1.75 -19.33 -6.36
N LEU A 248 3.08 -19.32 -6.29
CA LEU A 248 3.97 -18.99 -7.40
C LEU A 248 4.85 -20.18 -7.72
N THR A 249 5.13 -20.37 -9.01
CA THR A 249 5.94 -21.46 -9.56
C THR A 249 7.17 -20.86 -10.22
N ASN A 250 8.35 -21.40 -9.92
CA ASN A 250 9.61 -21.01 -10.57
C ASN A 250 9.98 -21.96 -11.72
N PHE A 251 11.09 -21.67 -12.42
CA PHE A 251 11.55 -22.44 -13.57
C PHE A 251 12.17 -23.81 -13.21
N GLN A 252 12.32 -24.13 -11.92
CA GLN A 252 12.64 -25.48 -11.45
C GLN A 252 11.38 -26.34 -11.27
N GLY A 253 10.18 -25.78 -11.50
CA GLY A 253 8.90 -26.46 -11.24
C GLY A 253 8.50 -26.47 -9.77
N GLN A 254 9.20 -25.72 -8.91
CA GLN A 254 8.83 -25.61 -7.49
C GLN A 254 7.71 -24.59 -7.33
N SER A 255 6.64 -24.99 -6.65
CA SER A 255 5.52 -24.12 -6.30
C SER A 255 5.51 -23.84 -4.81
N LEU A 256 5.53 -22.57 -4.42
CA LEU A 256 5.48 -22.14 -3.02
C LEU A 256 4.38 -21.08 -2.86
N SER A 257 3.73 -21.08 -1.69
CA SER A 257 2.79 -20.02 -1.32
C SER A 257 3.51 -18.71 -1.07
N LEU A 258 2.82 -17.57 -1.22
CA LEU A 258 3.38 -16.26 -0.85
C LEU A 258 3.78 -16.21 0.63
N GLN A 259 3.04 -16.92 1.50
CA GLN A 259 3.38 -17.03 2.93
C GLN A 259 4.73 -17.71 3.15
N GLN A 260 5.06 -18.76 2.38
CA GLN A 260 6.35 -19.45 2.46
C GLN A 260 7.49 -18.61 1.88
N LEU A 261 7.22 -17.89 0.79
CA LEU A 261 8.22 -17.04 0.13
C LEU A 261 8.58 -15.81 0.95
N LEU A 262 7.64 -15.27 1.73
CA LEU A 262 7.81 -14.03 2.47
C LEU A 262 7.26 -14.16 3.91
N PRO A 263 7.99 -14.85 4.80
CA PRO A 263 7.52 -15.18 6.15
C PRO A 263 7.42 -13.95 7.08
N GLU A 264 8.19 -12.88 6.84
CA GLU A 264 8.17 -11.66 7.65
C GLU A 264 6.93 -10.77 7.41
N GLY A 265 6.02 -11.21 6.53
CA GLY A 265 4.86 -10.46 6.10
C GLY A 265 5.14 -9.65 4.84
N THR A 266 4.08 -9.29 4.11
CA THR A 266 4.21 -8.55 2.86
C THR A 266 3.21 -7.39 2.83
N PRO A 267 3.32 -6.47 1.86
CA PRO A 267 2.28 -5.49 1.58
C PRO A 267 1.09 -6.11 0.82
N THR A 268 -0.07 -5.48 0.93
CA THR A 268 -1.28 -5.86 0.18
C THR A 268 -1.03 -5.79 -1.34
N GLY A 269 -1.57 -6.76 -2.08
CA GLY A 269 -1.41 -6.87 -3.55
C GLY A 269 -0.11 -7.54 -4.00
N THR A 270 0.63 -8.19 -3.09
CA THR A 270 1.76 -9.05 -3.47
C THR A 270 1.27 -10.23 -4.32
N GLY A 271 2.00 -10.54 -5.40
CA GLY A 271 1.60 -11.57 -6.38
C GLY A 271 0.62 -11.09 -7.46
N GLU A 272 0.02 -9.89 -7.32
CA GLU A 272 -0.93 -9.36 -8.31
C GLU A 272 -0.30 -8.41 -9.34
N CYS A 273 0.99 -8.09 -9.19
CA CYS A 273 1.74 -7.28 -10.15
C CYS A 273 2.07 -8.05 -11.44
N CYS A 274 2.52 -7.33 -12.48
CA CYS A 274 2.79 -7.93 -13.79
C CYS A 274 3.94 -8.93 -13.71
N ALA A 275 5.10 -8.56 -13.13
CA ALA A 275 6.26 -9.43 -13.02
C ALA A 275 5.97 -10.85 -12.45
N PRO A 276 5.34 -11.02 -11.27
CA PRO A 276 5.05 -12.36 -10.74
C PRO A 276 4.08 -13.15 -11.63
N LYS A 277 3.05 -12.52 -12.21
CA LYS A 277 2.11 -13.20 -13.13
C LYS A 277 2.81 -13.68 -14.40
N LEU A 278 3.62 -12.82 -15.01
CA LEU A 278 4.36 -13.13 -16.24
C LEU A 278 5.35 -14.28 -16.03
N LEU A 279 6.16 -14.20 -14.97
CA LEU A 279 7.18 -15.22 -14.68
C LEU A 279 6.56 -16.56 -14.25
N HIS A 280 5.51 -16.53 -13.43
CA HIS A 280 4.76 -17.74 -13.09
C HIS A 280 4.14 -18.40 -14.33
N TYR A 281 3.52 -17.62 -15.21
CA TYR A 281 2.94 -18.14 -16.45
C TYR A 281 4.02 -18.76 -17.33
N ALA A 282 5.16 -18.08 -17.50
CA ALA A 282 6.29 -18.60 -18.28
C ALA A 282 6.82 -19.91 -17.71
N ALA A 283 7.02 -19.99 -16.38
CA ALA A 283 7.49 -21.19 -15.71
C ALA A 283 6.53 -22.38 -15.88
N THR A 284 5.23 -22.16 -15.66
CA THR A 284 4.20 -23.23 -15.78
C THR A 284 4.01 -23.73 -17.21
N HIS A 285 4.35 -22.92 -18.22
CA HIS A 285 4.24 -23.26 -19.63
C HIS A 285 5.58 -23.60 -20.29
N GLN A 286 6.66 -23.77 -19.51
CA GLN A 286 8.00 -24.12 -20.00
C GLN A 286 8.54 -23.12 -21.04
N LEU A 287 8.23 -21.84 -20.86
CA LEU A 287 8.67 -20.74 -21.70
C LEU A 287 9.92 -20.11 -21.09
N LYS A 288 10.97 -19.92 -21.88
CA LYS A 288 12.22 -19.32 -21.41
C LYS A 288 12.12 -17.79 -21.52
N PRO A 289 12.12 -17.03 -20.41
CA PRO A 289 12.11 -15.57 -20.47
C PRO A 289 13.45 -15.04 -20.99
N LEU A 290 13.36 -14.07 -21.89
CA LEU A 290 14.51 -13.38 -22.50
C LEU A 290 14.65 -11.96 -21.97
N ALA A 291 13.55 -11.22 -21.87
CA ALA A 291 13.53 -9.83 -21.40
C ALA A 291 12.14 -9.43 -20.92
N MET A 292 12.07 -8.46 -20.00
CA MET A 292 10.82 -7.97 -19.43
C MET A 292 10.80 -6.45 -19.36
N ALA A 293 9.62 -5.84 -19.51
CA ALA A 293 9.41 -4.42 -19.25
C ALA A 293 8.05 -4.22 -18.59
N GLU A 294 8.00 -3.37 -17.57
CA GLU A 294 6.77 -2.92 -16.92
C GLU A 294 6.64 -1.40 -17.09
N PHE A 295 5.42 -0.92 -17.32
CA PHE A 295 5.13 0.49 -17.52
C PHE A 295 3.79 0.88 -16.93
N TRP A 296 3.59 2.17 -16.69
CA TRP A 296 2.30 2.72 -16.28
C TRP A 296 1.55 3.30 -17.49
N TRP A 297 0.24 3.05 -17.58
CA TRP A 297 -0.60 3.63 -18.63
C TRP A 297 -1.95 4.08 -18.08
N GLY A 298 -2.44 5.24 -18.53
CA GLY A 298 -3.76 5.81 -18.17
C GLY A 298 -3.69 6.88 -17.09
N ASN A 299 -4.85 7.50 -16.80
CA ASN A 299 -4.97 8.62 -15.87
C ASN A 299 -4.50 8.23 -14.46
N SER A 300 -3.49 8.93 -13.94
CA SER A 300 -2.95 8.63 -12.62
C SER A 300 -3.71 9.35 -11.52
N ALA A 301 -4.45 8.58 -10.72
CA ALA A 301 -4.89 9.00 -9.38
C ALA A 301 -3.83 8.68 -8.30
N VAL A 302 -2.70 8.08 -8.69
CA VAL A 302 -1.63 7.63 -7.79
C VAL A 302 -0.46 8.61 -7.87
N GLU A 303 -0.12 9.22 -6.74
CA GLU A 303 1.05 10.10 -6.65
C GLU A 303 2.32 9.37 -7.17
N ASN A 304 3.06 10.01 -8.07
CA ASN A 304 4.33 9.55 -8.65
C ASN A 304 4.27 8.47 -9.76
N LYS A 305 3.11 8.24 -10.39
CA LYS A 305 3.02 7.43 -11.62
C LYS A 305 2.73 8.29 -12.84
N VAL A 306 3.58 8.17 -13.86
CA VAL A 306 3.54 8.92 -15.10
C VAL A 306 3.21 7.94 -16.22
N SER A 307 2.19 8.27 -17.03
CA SER A 307 1.79 7.44 -18.16
C SER A 307 2.89 7.41 -19.22
N GLY A 308 3.20 6.21 -19.73
CA GLY A 308 4.26 5.96 -20.70
C GLY A 308 5.63 5.69 -20.08
N GLU A 309 5.81 5.89 -18.77
CA GLU A 309 7.09 5.64 -18.12
C GLU A 309 7.29 4.17 -17.73
N PHE A 310 8.55 3.73 -17.85
CA PHE A 310 8.97 2.39 -17.45
C PHE A 310 9.32 2.31 -15.97
N TYR A 311 8.89 1.23 -15.32
CA TYR A 311 9.18 0.96 -13.92
C TYR A 311 9.78 -0.43 -13.73
N GLY A 312 10.59 -0.57 -12.69
CA GLY A 312 11.08 -1.88 -12.25
C GLY A 312 10.08 -2.61 -11.36
N ALA A 313 10.51 -3.78 -10.87
CA ALA A 313 9.76 -4.51 -9.85
C ALA A 313 9.53 -3.62 -8.62
N CYS A 314 8.29 -3.63 -8.10
CA CYS A 314 7.97 -2.92 -6.86
C CYS A 314 8.89 -3.39 -5.73
N LEU A 315 9.64 -2.46 -5.12
CA LEU A 315 10.66 -2.75 -4.11
C LEU A 315 10.14 -3.58 -2.92
N GLU A 316 8.94 -3.31 -2.45
CA GLU A 316 8.38 -3.97 -1.27
C GLU A 316 7.60 -5.25 -1.59
N ARG A 317 7.09 -5.39 -2.82
CA ARG A 317 6.14 -6.47 -3.20
C ARG A 317 6.73 -7.50 -4.15
N CYS A 318 7.42 -7.06 -5.18
CA CYS A 318 7.89 -7.92 -6.27
C CYS A 318 9.37 -8.24 -6.15
N GLN A 319 10.19 -7.24 -5.78
CA GLN A 319 11.63 -7.41 -5.65
C GLN A 319 12.01 -8.58 -4.72
N PRO A 320 11.35 -8.78 -3.55
CA PRO A 320 11.64 -9.91 -2.67
C PRO A 320 11.36 -11.29 -3.30
N LEU A 321 10.50 -11.35 -4.31
CA LEU A 321 10.13 -12.60 -5.01
C LEU A 321 11.06 -12.93 -6.17
N MET A 322 11.83 -11.98 -6.68
CA MET A 322 12.61 -12.14 -7.93
C MET A 322 13.61 -13.29 -7.85
N GLY A 323 14.28 -13.45 -6.71
CA GLY A 323 15.24 -14.55 -6.52
C GLY A 323 14.61 -15.93 -6.69
N PHE A 324 13.43 -16.13 -6.08
CA PHE A 324 12.68 -17.37 -6.25
C PHE A 324 12.13 -17.52 -7.68
N LEU A 325 11.46 -16.49 -8.22
CA LEU A 325 10.80 -16.55 -9.52
C LEU A 325 11.77 -16.82 -10.67
N LEU A 326 13.00 -16.31 -10.60
CA LEU A 326 14.04 -16.53 -11.62
C LEU A 326 14.82 -17.84 -11.42
N SER A 327 14.61 -18.55 -10.31
CA SER A 327 15.32 -19.80 -10.02
C SER A 327 14.99 -20.87 -11.06
N GLY A 328 16.04 -21.48 -11.64
CA GLY A 328 15.92 -22.46 -12.72
C GLY A 328 16.10 -21.90 -14.14
N LEU A 329 16.30 -20.58 -14.31
CA LEU A 329 16.49 -19.98 -15.64
C LEU A 329 17.81 -20.33 -16.32
N LYS A 330 18.88 -20.46 -15.53
CA LYS A 330 20.06 -21.14 -16.01
C LYS A 330 19.77 -22.62 -15.81
N PRO A 331 19.69 -23.44 -16.88
CA PRO A 331 19.78 -24.86 -16.66
C PRO A 331 21.08 -25.11 -15.89
N ASN A 332 21.06 -26.02 -14.91
CA ASN A 332 22.29 -26.63 -14.40
C ASN A 332 22.90 -27.46 -15.54
N GLN A 333 23.27 -26.82 -16.65
CA GLN A 333 24.21 -27.38 -17.58
C GLN A 333 25.51 -27.42 -16.80
N VAL A 334 25.83 -28.63 -16.38
CA VAL A 334 27.15 -28.97 -15.91
C VAL A 334 28.11 -28.55 -17.02
N GLU A 335 28.81 -27.44 -16.81
CA GLU A 335 29.73 -26.91 -17.83
C GLU A 335 30.84 -27.94 -18.00
N ILE A 336 30.96 -28.51 -19.19
CA ILE A 336 32.02 -29.45 -19.50
C ILE A 336 33.27 -28.61 -19.78
N ILE A 337 34.21 -28.63 -18.83
CA ILE A 337 35.50 -27.93 -18.93
C ILE A 337 36.40 -28.64 -19.94
N TYR A 338 36.28 -29.97 -20.02
CA TYR A 338 37.09 -30.82 -20.89
C TYR A 338 36.35 -32.11 -21.23
N GLU A 339 36.47 -32.57 -22.47
CA GLU A 339 35.96 -33.87 -22.92
C GLU A 339 36.90 -34.42 -23.98
N ASP A 340 37.34 -35.66 -23.78
CA ASP A 340 37.98 -36.49 -24.79
C ASP A 340 37.37 -37.91 -24.78
N GLU A 341 37.94 -38.83 -25.57
CA GLU A 341 37.44 -40.21 -25.67
C GLU A 341 37.51 -41.00 -24.35
N TRP A 342 38.25 -40.53 -23.34
CA TRP A 342 38.57 -41.25 -22.11
C TRP A 342 38.20 -40.51 -20.83
N LEU A 343 38.02 -39.18 -20.88
CA LEU A 343 37.84 -38.32 -19.72
C LEU A 343 36.89 -37.16 -20.00
N ILE A 344 35.97 -36.94 -19.07
CA ILE A 344 35.14 -35.74 -19.00
C ILE A 344 35.43 -34.99 -17.69
N ALA A 345 35.72 -33.70 -17.78
CA ALA A 345 35.87 -32.80 -16.64
C ALA A 345 34.72 -31.81 -16.64
N VAL A 346 34.04 -31.71 -15.51
CA VAL A 346 32.83 -30.91 -15.36
C VAL A 346 33.00 -29.85 -14.28
N ASN A 347 32.54 -28.64 -14.55
CA ASN A 347 32.41 -27.55 -13.59
C ASN A 347 31.14 -27.78 -12.77
N LYS A 348 31.34 -28.37 -11.60
CA LYS A 348 30.26 -28.76 -10.69
C LYS A 348 29.85 -27.59 -9.81
N SER A 349 28.55 -27.33 -9.72
CA SER A 349 28.00 -26.34 -8.78
C SER A 349 28.40 -26.69 -7.34
N SER A 350 28.70 -25.67 -6.52
CA SER A 350 29.11 -25.91 -5.13
C SER A 350 28.00 -26.61 -4.34
N GLY A 351 28.36 -27.58 -3.50
CA GLY A 351 27.43 -28.34 -2.64
C GLY A 351 27.00 -29.72 -3.17
N LEU A 352 27.30 -30.06 -4.43
CA LEU A 352 27.10 -31.42 -4.95
C LEU A 352 28.31 -32.30 -4.64
N LEU A 353 28.11 -33.55 -4.18
CA LEU A 353 29.20 -34.47 -3.87
C LEU A 353 29.77 -35.12 -5.13
N SER A 354 31.10 -35.08 -5.31
CA SER A 354 31.83 -35.78 -6.40
C SER A 354 31.90 -37.29 -6.24
N VAL A 355 31.49 -37.81 -5.09
CA VAL A 355 31.38 -39.24 -4.81
C VAL A 355 30.06 -39.48 -4.08
N PRO A 356 29.39 -40.62 -4.30
CA PRO A 356 28.16 -40.96 -3.58
C PRO A 356 28.33 -40.82 -2.07
N GLY A 357 27.41 -40.11 -1.44
CA GLY A 357 27.36 -39.98 0.02
C GLY A 357 27.01 -41.30 0.70
N ARG A 358 27.41 -41.45 1.97
CA ARG A 358 27.18 -42.68 2.75
C ARG A 358 25.72 -42.93 3.15
N TYR A 359 24.84 -41.94 2.97
CA TYR A 359 23.44 -41.99 3.39
C TYR A 359 22.50 -41.85 2.20
N PHE A 360 21.34 -42.48 2.27
CA PHE A 360 20.36 -42.60 1.18
C PHE A 360 20.01 -41.26 0.51
N HIS A 361 19.89 -40.17 1.28
CA HIS A 361 19.57 -38.83 0.77
C HIS A 361 20.69 -38.17 -0.03
N ASN A 362 21.91 -38.73 -0.02
CA ASN A 362 23.10 -38.22 -0.70
C ASN A 362 23.73 -39.27 -1.64
N GLN A 363 23.02 -40.35 -1.97
CA GLN A 363 23.58 -41.44 -2.81
C GLN A 363 23.76 -41.04 -4.28
N ASP A 364 23.02 -40.03 -4.75
CA ASP A 364 23.18 -39.53 -6.11
C ASP A 364 24.34 -38.53 -6.18
N SER A 365 25.36 -38.86 -6.97
CA SER A 365 26.46 -37.99 -7.33
C SER A 365 26.47 -37.73 -8.83
N VAL A 366 26.74 -36.49 -9.24
CA VAL A 366 27.12 -36.15 -10.63
C VAL A 366 28.56 -36.55 -10.88
#